data_AF-A0A0N7J9I6-F1
#
_entry.id   AF-A0A0N7J9I6-F1
#
_cell.length_a   1.000
_cell.length_b   1.000
_cell.length_c   1.000
_cell.angle_alpha   90.00
_cell.angle_beta   90.00
_cell.angle_gamma   90.00
#
_symmetry.space_group_name_H-M   'P 1'
#
loop_
_entity.id
_entity.type
_entity.pdbx_description
1 polymer ?
#
loop_
_entity_poly.entity_id
_entity_poly.type
_entity_poly.pdbx_seq_one_letter_code
_entity_poly.pdbx_strand_id
1 'polypeptide(L)'
;MTKLTSLEDLGLLRESLELECKAAQGASGQGEVPKDFWPTYSAMANAHGGLVILGIQEKSGVFSVLGVKDINKVRSDLFNNLNNAGKVSVNLLNDIDVQEVIL
;
A
#
# COMPACT_ATOMS: atom_id res chain seq x y z
N MET A 1 11.65 12.86 -3.36
CA MET A 1 10.84 11.80 -2.71
C MET A 1 11.72 11.16 -1.65
N THR A 2 11.39 11.37 -0.37
CA THR A 2 12.13 10.80 0.78
C THR A 2 12.03 9.30 0.69
N LYS A 3 13.16 8.60 0.61
CA LYS A 3 13.16 7.14 0.71
C LYS A 3 12.87 6.78 2.16
N LEU A 4 11.85 5.96 2.38
CA LEU A 4 11.61 5.33 3.69
C LEU A 4 12.73 4.32 3.90
N THR A 5 13.68 4.65 4.77
CA THR A 5 14.89 3.83 5.01
C THR A 5 14.98 3.30 6.43
N SER A 6 14.14 3.80 7.33
CA SER A 6 14.19 3.47 8.75
C SER A 6 12.81 3.55 9.41
N LEU A 7 12.66 2.87 10.56
CA LEU A 7 11.45 2.94 11.38
C LEU A 7 11.18 4.36 11.91
N GLU A 8 12.22 5.18 12.06
CA GLU A 8 12.11 6.56 12.52
C GLU A 8 11.42 7.46 11.48
N ASP A 9 11.58 7.14 10.19
CA ASP A 9 10.87 7.82 9.09
C ASP A 9 9.34 7.62 9.19
N LEU A 10 8.89 6.51 9.79
CA LEU A 10 7.46 6.23 10.00
C LEU A 10 6.83 7.15 11.05
N GLY A 11 7.60 7.58 12.06
CA GLY A 11 7.13 8.53 13.07
C GLY A 11 6.90 9.94 12.52
N LEU A 12 7.46 10.24 11.34
CA LEU A 12 7.25 11.49 10.61
C LEU A 12 6.08 11.43 9.64
N LEU A 13 5.56 10.23 9.35
CA LEU A 13 4.40 10.07 8.50
C LEU A 13 3.16 10.61 9.21
N ARG A 14 2.32 11.28 8.45
CA ARG A 14 0.93 11.56 8.82
C ARG A 14 0.08 11.21 7.64
N GLU A 15 -1.00 10.46 7.87
CA GLU A 15 -1.98 10.20 6.83
C GLU A 15 -2.45 11.55 6.26
N SER A 16 -2.45 11.61 4.95
CA SER A 16 -2.78 12.81 4.18
C SER A 16 -3.50 12.40 2.91
N LEU A 17 -3.97 13.37 2.14
CA LEU A 17 -4.62 13.08 0.85
C LEU A 17 -3.72 12.29 -0.12
N GLU A 18 -2.40 12.36 0.07
CA GLU A 18 -1.40 11.75 -0.80
C GLU A 18 -0.62 10.61 -0.11
N LEU A 19 -0.94 10.27 1.15
CA LEU A 19 -0.29 9.19 1.90
C LEU A 19 -1.32 8.39 2.69
N GLU A 20 -1.42 7.10 2.38
CA GLU A 20 -2.29 6.16 3.07
C GLU A 20 -1.49 4.97 3.61
N CYS A 21 -1.76 4.55 4.85
CA CYS A 21 -1.20 3.32 5.42
C CYS A 21 -2.27 2.24 5.56
N LYS A 22 -2.03 1.04 5.04
CA LYS A 22 -2.97 -0.08 5.16
C LYS A 22 -2.33 -1.34 5.71
N ALA A 23 -3.01 -1.95 6.66
CA ALA A 23 -2.65 -3.27 7.15
C ALA A 23 -2.85 -4.29 6.03
N ALA A 24 -1.78 -5.00 5.65
CA ALA A 24 -1.81 -5.94 4.54
C ALA A 24 -1.56 -7.38 4.99
N GLN A 25 -1.75 -7.70 6.27
CA GLN A 25 -1.57 -9.06 6.79
C GLN A 25 -2.61 -10.04 6.23
N GLY A 26 -3.83 -9.54 6.00
CA GLY A 26 -4.94 -10.33 5.53
C GLY A 26 -5.53 -11.32 6.53
N ALA A 27 -6.67 -11.91 6.17
CA ALA A 27 -7.41 -12.85 7.02
C ALA A 27 -6.60 -14.12 7.35
N SER A 28 -5.71 -14.53 6.44
CA SER A 28 -4.80 -15.67 6.65
C SER A 28 -3.48 -15.30 7.33
N GLY A 29 -3.21 -14.01 7.56
CA GLY A 29 -1.93 -13.52 8.10
C GLY A 29 -0.72 -13.71 7.18
N GLN A 30 -0.94 -14.16 5.94
CA GLN A 30 0.14 -14.41 4.96
C GLN A 30 0.46 -13.20 4.10
N GLY A 31 -0.38 -12.15 4.11
CA GLY A 31 -0.29 -11.08 3.14
C GLY A 31 -1.49 -11.09 2.20
N GLU A 32 -2.22 -9.98 2.09
CA GLU A 32 -3.19 -9.73 1.02
C GLU A 32 -3.31 -8.24 0.71
N VAL A 33 -3.70 -7.90 -0.52
CA VAL A 33 -4.08 -6.52 -0.86
C VAL A 33 -5.42 -6.21 -0.20
N PRO A 34 -5.50 -5.20 0.70
CA PRO A 34 -6.74 -4.89 1.40
C PRO A 34 -7.87 -4.49 0.45
N LYS A 35 -9.11 -4.84 0.75
CA LYS A 35 -10.25 -4.53 -0.13
C LYS A 35 -10.47 -3.02 -0.31
N ASP A 36 -10.18 -2.26 0.72
CA ASP A 36 -10.23 -0.80 0.76
C ASP A 36 -9.03 -0.13 0.07
N PHE A 37 -8.04 -0.89 -0.41
CA PHE A 37 -7.00 -0.38 -1.32
C PHE A 37 -7.60 0.20 -2.60
N TRP A 38 -8.57 -0.46 -3.22
CA TRP A 38 -9.08 -0.07 -4.54
C TRP A 38 -9.82 1.28 -4.55
N PRO A 39 -10.70 1.57 -3.58
CA PRO A 39 -11.24 2.92 -3.42
C PRO A 39 -10.16 3.99 -3.25
N THR A 40 -9.13 3.74 -2.42
CA THR A 40 -8.00 4.67 -2.24
C THR A 40 -7.21 4.88 -3.53
N TYR A 41 -6.84 3.78 -4.20
CA TYR A 41 -6.15 3.82 -5.50
C TYR A 41 -6.93 4.65 -6.52
N SER A 42 -8.24 4.44 -6.62
CA SER A 42 -9.08 5.20 -7.55
C SER A 42 -9.19 6.68 -7.16
N ALA A 43 -9.31 6.99 -5.87
CA ALA A 43 -9.34 8.38 -5.39
C ALA A 43 -8.02 9.11 -5.71
N MET A 44 -6.87 8.48 -5.43
CA MET A 44 -5.54 9.04 -5.71
C MET A 44 -5.31 9.21 -7.22
N ALA A 45 -5.69 8.22 -8.03
CA ALA A 45 -5.56 8.26 -9.49
C ALA A 45 -6.35 9.41 -10.15
N ASN A 46 -7.49 9.78 -9.58
CA ASN A 46 -8.34 10.87 -10.08
C ASN A 46 -7.98 12.24 -9.48
N ALA A 47 -7.05 12.29 -8.53
CA ALA A 47 -6.63 13.50 -7.83
C ALA A 47 -5.18 13.86 -8.21
N HIS A 48 -4.34 14.13 -7.22
CA HIS A 48 -2.93 14.52 -7.42
C HIS A 48 -1.95 13.34 -7.37
N GLY A 49 -2.46 12.10 -7.38
CA GLY A 49 -1.68 10.91 -7.08
C GLY A 49 -1.52 10.68 -5.59
N GLY A 50 -0.62 9.76 -5.22
CA GLY A 50 -0.32 9.46 -3.83
C GLY A 50 0.53 8.21 -3.65
N LEU A 51 0.87 7.94 -2.40
CA LEU A 51 1.64 6.79 -1.94
C LEU A 51 0.78 5.96 -0.99
N VAL A 52 0.68 4.67 -1.26
CA VAL A 52 0.06 3.71 -0.35
C VAL A 52 1.14 2.80 0.22
N ILE A 53 1.21 2.71 1.55
CA ILE A 53 2.15 1.83 2.24
C ILE A 53 1.37 0.64 2.80
N LEU A 54 1.74 -0.56 2.36
CA LEU A 54 1.16 -1.81 2.81
C LEU A 54 2.01 -2.42 3.94
N GLY A 55 1.33 -2.99 4.94
CA GLY A 55 2.01 -3.61 6.10
C GLY A 55 2.24 -2.65 7.26
N ILE A 56 1.61 -1.48 7.25
CA ILE A 56 1.61 -0.51 8.35
C ILE A 56 0.16 -0.26 8.76
N GLN A 57 -0.08 -0.15 10.05
CA GLN A 57 -1.36 0.26 10.61
C GLN A 57 -1.20 1.56 11.37
N GLU A 58 -2.09 2.52 11.11
CA GLU A 58 -2.29 3.64 12.02
C GLU A 58 -3.39 3.29 13.03
N LYS A 59 -3.12 3.57 14.31
CA LYS A 59 -4.13 3.57 15.36
C LYS A 59 -3.99 4.84 16.19
N SER A 60 -4.96 5.75 16.07
CA SER A 60 -5.04 6.98 16.86
C SER A 60 -3.79 7.87 16.71
N GLY A 61 -3.29 8.06 15.47
CA GLY A 61 -2.08 8.84 15.19
C GLY A 61 -0.76 8.11 15.46
N VAL A 62 -0.80 6.84 15.86
CA VAL A 62 0.39 6.01 16.09
C VAL A 62 0.51 4.96 14.99
N PHE A 63 1.61 5.00 14.24
CA PHE A 63 1.94 4.02 13.22
C PHE A 63 2.65 2.81 13.83
N SER A 64 2.22 1.62 13.43
CA SER A 64 2.81 0.34 13.82
C SER A 64 3.14 -0.49 12.58
N VAL A 65 4.38 -0.98 12.50
CA VAL A 65 4.78 -1.91 11.44
C VAL A 65 4.24 -3.29 11.76
N LEU A 66 3.32 -3.74 10.92
CA LEU A 66 2.74 -5.07 10.96
C LEU A 66 3.49 -6.06 10.05
N GLY A 67 4.19 -5.53 9.04
CA GLY A 67 4.89 -6.31 8.03
C GLY A 67 3.95 -7.04 7.06
N VAL A 68 4.55 -7.66 6.05
CA VAL A 68 3.89 -8.54 5.11
C VAL A 68 4.69 -9.84 5.05
N LYS A 69 4.05 -10.96 5.34
CA LYS A 69 4.74 -12.26 5.45
C LYS A 69 5.14 -12.84 4.10
N ASP A 70 4.24 -12.78 3.12
CA ASP A 70 4.48 -13.21 1.74
C ASP A 70 4.32 -12.01 0.80
N ILE A 71 5.43 -11.28 0.61
CA ILE A 71 5.48 -10.09 -0.25
C ILE A 71 5.20 -10.46 -1.71
N ASN A 72 5.72 -11.60 -2.17
CA ASN A 72 5.51 -12.08 -3.54
C ASN A 72 4.02 -12.32 -3.83
N LYS A 73 3.30 -12.93 -2.88
CA LYS A 73 1.86 -13.10 -2.98
C LYS A 73 1.14 -11.77 -3.07
N VAL A 74 1.44 -10.81 -2.18
CA VAL A 74 0.79 -9.49 -2.20
C VAL A 74 1.07 -8.75 -3.50
N ARG A 75 2.32 -8.79 -4.00
CA ARG A 75 2.72 -8.18 -5.28
C ARG A 75 1.97 -8.83 -6.45
N SER A 76 1.90 -10.16 -6.47
CA SER A 76 1.17 -10.90 -7.50
C SER A 76 -0.32 -10.57 -7.48
N ASP A 77 -0.94 -10.58 -6.30
CA ASP A 77 -2.35 -10.23 -6.11
C ASP A 77 -2.63 -8.78 -6.55
N LEU A 78 -1.73 -7.84 -6.26
CA LEU A 78 -1.82 -6.45 -6.69
C LEU A 78 -1.85 -6.35 -8.21
N PHE A 79 -0.85 -6.90 -8.91
CA PHE A 79 -0.77 -6.82 -10.37
C PHE A 79 -1.88 -7.62 -11.07
N ASN A 80 -2.32 -8.75 -10.51
CA ASN A 80 -3.45 -9.50 -11.04
C ASN A 80 -4.74 -8.67 -11.02
N ASN A 81 -4.98 -7.93 -9.93
CA ASN A 81 -6.17 -7.08 -9.83
C ASN A 81 -6.03 -5.77 -10.62
N LEU A 82 -4.84 -5.18 -10.71
CA LEU A 82 -4.60 -4.00 -11.56
C LEU A 82 -4.84 -4.29 -13.04
N ASN A 83 -4.52 -5.49 -13.50
CA ASN A 83 -4.76 -5.92 -14.88
C ASN A 83 -6.19 -6.46 -15.11
N ASN A 84 -7.05 -6.43 -14.09
CA ASN A 84 -8.43 -6.87 -14.19
C ASN A 84 -9.36 -5.67 -14.43
N ALA A 85 -9.89 -5.56 -15.67
CA ALA A 85 -10.84 -4.51 -16.06
C ALA A 85 -12.16 -4.51 -15.26
N GLY A 86 -12.50 -5.63 -14.62
CA GLY A 86 -13.63 -5.72 -13.68
C GLY A 86 -13.33 -5.15 -12.29
N LYS A 87 -12.07 -4.83 -11.98
CA LYS A 87 -11.66 -4.19 -10.73
C LYS A 87 -11.21 -2.74 -10.87
N VAL A 88 -10.39 -2.45 -11.87
CA VAL A 88 -9.95 -1.09 -12.16
C VAL A 88 -10.16 -0.79 -13.63
N SER A 89 -10.53 0.45 -13.96
CA SER A 89 -10.77 0.85 -15.34
C SER A 89 -9.50 0.89 -16.18
N VAL A 90 -8.36 1.18 -15.54
CA VAL A 90 -7.04 1.23 -16.17
C VAL A 90 -5.96 0.91 -15.15
N ASN A 91 -4.96 0.14 -15.59
CA ASN A 91 -3.75 -0.06 -14.82
C ASN A 91 -2.82 1.16 -14.99
N LEU A 92 -2.52 1.85 -13.90
CA LEU A 92 -1.62 3.01 -13.89
C LEU A 92 -0.24 2.70 -13.29
N LEU A 93 -0.07 1.51 -12.71
CA LEU A 93 1.16 1.12 -12.03
C LEU A 93 1.92 0.08 -12.85
N ASN A 94 3.23 0.23 -12.85
CA ASN A 94 4.15 -0.76 -13.37
C ASN A 94 5.15 -1.18 -12.28
N ASP A 95 6.12 -2.01 -12.64
CA ASP A 95 7.07 -2.61 -11.70
C ASP A 95 7.85 -1.57 -10.87
N ILE A 96 8.22 -0.43 -11.47
CA ILE A 96 9.02 0.62 -10.81
C ILE A 96 8.23 1.44 -9.78
N ASP A 97 6.90 1.42 -9.87
CA ASP A 97 6.01 2.15 -8.96
C ASP A 97 5.75 1.37 -7.66
N VAL A 98 6.08 0.07 -7.63
CA VAL A 98 5.86 -0.81 -6.48
C VAL A 98 7.19 -1.25 -5.91
N GLN A 99 7.52 -0.76 -4.70
CA GLN A 99 8.81 -1.00 -4.05
C GLN A 99 8.65 -1.87 -2.80
N GLU A 100 9.54 -2.84 -2.66
CA GLU A 100 9.67 -3.65 -1.44
C GLU A 100 10.64 -2.96 -0.48
N VAL A 101 10.20 -2.74 0.75
CA VAL A 101 11.02 -2.11 1.80
C VAL A 101 11.30 -3.16 2.87
N ILE A 102 12.57 -3.46 3.08
CA ILE A 102 13.06 -4.32 4.15
C ILE A 102 13.71 -3.41 5.18
N LEU A 103 13.22 -3.46 6.42
CA LEU A 103 13.69 -2.65 7.56
C LEU A 103 14.58 -3.49 8.48
#